data_AF-A0A6V7H4D1-F1
#
_entry.id   AF-A0A6V7H4D1-F1
#
_cell.length_a   1.000
_cell.length_b   1.000
_cell.length_c   1.000
_cell.angle_alpha   90.00
_cell.angle_beta   90.00
_cell.angle_gamma   90.00
#
_symmetry.space_group_name_H-M   'P 1'
#
loop_
_entity.id
_entity.type
_entity.pdbx_description
1 polymer ?
#
loop_
_entity_poly.entity_id
_entity_poly.type
_entity_poly.pdbx_seq_one_letter_code
_entity_poly.pdbx_strand_id
1 'polypeptide(L)'
;ELCEHLQRTCNNQHCCERNQRAKMNVSNIELLEQFKHAGKLWYLVNPYETIFQFPHQVPDYQQQVWLPFLVLIVLEQIIILLSKKKRFRLNDQVTSLSHWIFHETGRVVFRGGEYYAYMVIYERYRWWSLPWESAWTWCITAVGVDFCYYWVHRSNHEVHFLWAQHQVHHSSEQFNLAVGLRQSVLQHWCNF
;
A
#
# COMPACT_ATOMS: atom_id res chain seq x y z
N GLU A 1 22.71 8.36 31.55
CA GLU A 1 23.38 9.15 32.61
C GLU A 1 23.40 10.66 32.34
N LEU A 2 23.86 11.15 31.17
CA LEU A 2 23.85 12.61 30.89
C LEU A 2 22.45 13.26 30.81
N CYS A 3 21.42 12.50 30.40
CA CYS A 3 20.04 12.99 30.28
C CYS A 3 19.33 13.14 31.64
N GLU A 4 19.58 12.24 32.60
CA GLU A 4 18.97 12.30 33.94
C GLU A 4 19.55 13.43 34.80
N HIS A 5 20.80 13.84 34.55
CA HIS A 5 21.42 14.94 35.28
C HIS A 5 20.89 16.33 34.83
N LEU A 6 20.52 16.46 33.55
CA LEU A 6 19.92 17.69 32.99
C LEU A 6 18.45 17.89 33.40
N GLN A 7 17.77 16.80 33.79
CA GLN A 7 16.34 16.84 34.16
C GLN A 7 16.11 17.42 35.56
N ARG A 8 17.13 17.41 36.44
CA ARG A 8 17.03 17.95 37.80
C ARG A 8 17.31 19.47 37.91
N THR A 9 17.82 20.10 36.86
CA THR A 9 18.20 21.53 36.86
C THR A 9 17.23 22.45 36.11
N CYS A 10 16.29 21.93 35.30
CA CYS A 10 15.35 22.75 34.53
C CYS A 10 14.00 22.94 35.24
N ASN A 11 13.98 23.80 36.26
CA ASN A 11 12.74 24.17 36.98
C ASN A 11 12.09 25.48 36.45
N ASN A 12 12.54 25.98 35.30
CA ASN A 12 12.02 27.22 34.70
C ASN A 12 11.02 26.92 33.57
N GLN A 13 9.86 27.58 33.61
CA GLN A 13 8.78 27.49 32.62
C GLN A 13 9.26 27.67 31.18
N HIS A 14 10.27 28.52 30.95
CA HIS A 14 10.93 28.71 29.66
C HIS A 14 11.63 27.46 29.10
N CYS A 15 12.18 26.59 29.94
CA CYS A 15 12.82 25.34 29.50
C CYS A 15 11.78 24.32 29.07
N CYS A 16 10.64 24.26 29.77
CA CYS A 16 9.50 23.42 29.39
C CYS A 16 8.91 23.87 28.04
N GLU A 17 8.72 25.17 27.83
CA GLU A 17 8.24 25.73 26.56
C GLU A 17 9.21 25.50 25.38
N ARG A 18 10.52 25.58 25.61
CA ARG A 18 11.53 25.28 24.58
C ARG A 18 11.51 23.80 24.18
N ASN A 19 11.37 22.92 25.16
CA ASN A 19 11.31 21.48 24.95
C ASN A 19 9.98 21.07 24.29
N GLN A 20 8.86 21.72 24.65
CA GLN A 20 7.58 21.56 23.96
C GLN A 20 7.62 22.09 22.52
N ARG A 21 8.22 23.26 22.27
CA ARG A 21 8.43 23.78 20.91
C ARG A 21 9.35 22.90 20.07
N ALA A 22 10.43 22.38 20.64
CA ALA A 22 11.31 21.44 19.96
C ALA A 22 10.58 20.13 19.63
N LYS A 23 9.80 19.57 20.57
CA LYS A 23 8.97 18.39 20.33
C LYS A 23 7.89 18.62 19.27
N MET A 24 7.21 19.78 19.30
CA MET A 24 6.23 20.15 18.26
C MET A 24 6.90 20.33 16.90
N ASN A 25 8.10 20.94 16.85
CA ASN A 25 8.83 21.09 15.59
C ASN A 25 9.27 19.74 15.03
N VAL A 26 9.75 18.82 15.88
CA VAL A 26 10.09 17.45 15.47
C VAL A 26 8.85 16.71 14.97
N SER A 27 7.72 16.76 15.69
CA SER A 27 6.48 16.10 15.25
C SER A 27 5.92 16.69 13.96
N ASN A 28 6.04 18.00 13.75
CA ASN A 28 5.60 18.66 12.51
C ASN A 28 6.49 18.28 11.32
N ILE A 29 7.81 18.13 11.54
CA ILE A 29 8.75 17.68 10.50
C ILE A 29 8.49 16.21 10.14
N GLU A 30 8.27 15.34 11.12
CA GLU A 30 7.92 13.93 10.89
C GLU A 30 6.61 13.80 10.11
N LEU A 31 5.58 14.58 10.48
CA LEU A 31 4.31 14.62 9.75
C LEU A 31 4.51 15.10 8.31
N LEU A 32 5.27 16.17 8.09
CA LEU A 32 5.55 16.69 6.74
C LEU A 32 6.32 15.67 5.87
N GLU A 33 7.28 14.94 6.45
CA GLU A 33 7.99 13.86 5.75
C GLU A 33 7.03 12.71 5.37
N GLN A 34 6.03 12.38 6.20
CA GLN A 34 5.03 11.37 5.85
C GLN A 34 4.13 11.80 4.68
N PHE A 35 3.82 13.09 4.55
CA PHE A 35 3.03 13.61 3.43
C PHE A 35 3.85 13.95 2.18
N LYS A 36 5.18 14.02 2.28
CA LYS A 36 6.09 14.22 1.13
C LYS A 36 5.90 13.19 0.03
N HIS A 37 5.48 11.98 0.40
CA HIS A 37 5.23 10.88 -0.54
C HIS A 37 3.77 10.79 -1.02
N ALA A 38 2.88 11.68 -0.57
CA ALA A 38 1.47 11.65 -0.97
C ALA A 38 1.29 11.78 -2.49
N GLY A 39 2.14 12.54 -3.18
CA GLY A 39 2.13 12.67 -4.64
C GLY A 39 2.24 11.35 -5.40
N LYS A 40 2.85 10.32 -4.78
CA LYS A 40 2.98 8.97 -5.36
C LYS A 40 1.63 8.28 -5.56
N LEU A 41 0.60 8.64 -4.79
CA LEU A 41 -0.77 8.16 -5.01
C LEU A 41 -1.33 8.56 -6.38
N TRP A 42 -0.80 9.64 -6.97
CA TRP A 42 -1.18 10.15 -8.29
C TRP A 42 -0.07 9.98 -9.32
N TYR A 43 0.87 9.06 -9.08
CA TYR A 43 2.02 8.83 -9.96
C TYR A 43 2.90 10.07 -10.20
N LEU A 44 2.87 11.05 -9.28
CA LEU A 44 3.78 12.20 -9.32
C LEU A 44 5.14 11.79 -8.77
N VAL A 45 5.92 11.11 -9.63
CA VAL A 45 7.26 10.60 -9.32
C VAL A 45 8.26 11.01 -10.39
N ASN A 46 9.51 11.23 -9.97
CA ASN A 46 10.61 11.42 -10.89
C ASN A 46 11.09 10.04 -11.41
N PRO A 47 11.03 9.76 -12.72
CA PRO A 47 11.47 8.48 -13.26
C PRO A 47 12.95 8.20 -12.98
N TYR A 48 13.81 9.24 -12.97
CA TYR A 48 15.25 9.07 -12.71
C TYR A 48 15.57 8.63 -11.28
N GLU A 49 14.64 8.85 -10.34
CA GLU A 49 14.78 8.48 -8.93
C GLU A 49 14.01 7.20 -8.57
N THR A 50 13.29 6.61 -9.53
CA THR A 50 12.38 5.48 -9.30
C THR A 50 12.67 4.26 -10.17
N ILE A 51 13.80 4.27 -10.88
CA ILE A 51 14.30 3.13 -11.66
C ILE A 51 15.43 2.46 -10.88
N PHE A 52 15.20 1.23 -10.44
CA PHE A 52 16.16 0.48 -9.60
C PHE A 52 16.46 -0.89 -10.17
N GLN A 53 17.73 -1.15 -10.48
CA GLN A 53 18.15 -2.44 -11.02
C GLN A 53 17.98 -3.58 -10.02
N PHE A 54 18.20 -3.31 -8.73
CA PHE A 54 18.18 -4.34 -7.70
C PHE A 54 17.00 -4.19 -6.75
N PRO A 55 16.30 -5.29 -6.40
CA PRO A 55 15.12 -5.24 -5.53
C PRO A 55 15.35 -4.59 -4.17
N HIS A 56 16.53 -4.74 -3.58
CA HIS A 56 16.86 -4.17 -2.27
C HIS A 56 16.98 -2.64 -2.28
N GLN A 57 17.09 -2.02 -3.46
CA GLN A 57 17.09 -0.57 -3.63
C GLN A 57 15.68 0.00 -3.76
N VAL A 58 14.69 -0.84 -4.08
CA VAL A 58 13.31 -0.44 -4.26
C VAL A 58 12.71 -0.09 -2.90
N PRO A 59 12.29 1.15 -2.67
CA PRO A 59 11.63 1.51 -1.43
C PRO A 59 10.26 0.82 -1.32
N ASP A 60 9.81 0.56 -0.09
CA ASP A 60 8.44 0.09 0.13
C ASP A 60 7.45 1.25 -0.12
N TYR A 61 6.97 1.34 -1.35
CA TYR A 61 6.00 2.36 -1.75
C TYR A 61 4.67 2.21 -1.00
N GLN A 62 4.26 0.97 -0.67
CA GLN A 62 3.03 0.72 0.08
C GLN A 62 3.13 1.39 1.46
N GLN A 63 4.26 1.21 2.15
CA GLN A 63 4.50 1.84 3.45
C GLN A 63 4.57 3.37 3.34
N GLN A 64 5.11 3.92 2.25
CA GLN A 64 5.23 5.37 2.07
C GLN A 64 3.89 6.09 1.83
N VAL A 65 2.93 5.42 1.18
CA VAL A 65 1.64 6.04 0.82
C VAL A 65 0.48 5.63 1.72
N TRP A 66 0.69 4.65 2.60
CA TRP A 66 -0.36 4.08 3.46
C TRP A 66 -1.06 5.16 4.31
N LEU A 67 -0.29 6.06 4.91
CA LEU A 67 -0.83 7.08 5.82
C LEU A 67 -1.61 8.16 5.06
N PRO A 68 -1.07 8.76 3.96
CA PRO A 68 -1.87 9.60 3.08
C PRO A 68 -3.17 8.94 2.61
N PHE A 69 -3.13 7.65 2.26
CA PHE A 69 -4.32 6.90 1.84
C PHE A 69 -5.36 6.77 2.97
N LEU A 70 -4.95 6.45 4.20
CA LEU A 70 -5.85 6.46 5.36
C LEU A 70 -6.48 7.83 5.60
N VAL A 71 -5.71 8.90 5.45
CA VAL A 71 -6.21 10.26 5.63
C VAL A 71 -7.27 10.58 4.58
N LEU A 72 -7.11 10.11 3.33
CA LEU A 72 -8.15 10.23 2.31
C LEU A 72 -9.42 9.46 2.67
N ILE A 73 -9.32 8.25 3.22
CA ILE A 73 -10.48 7.48 3.70
C ILE A 73 -11.20 8.27 4.81
N VAL A 74 -10.48 8.74 5.83
CA VAL A 74 -11.10 9.51 6.93
C VAL A 74 -11.73 10.82 6.41
N LEU A 75 -11.04 11.50 5.50
CA LEU A 75 -11.53 12.74 4.89
C LEU A 75 -12.81 12.51 4.08
N GLU A 76 -12.88 11.43 3.28
CA GLU A 76 -14.11 11.02 2.59
C GLU A 76 -15.27 10.87 3.58
N GLN A 77 -15.03 10.23 4.73
CA GLN A 77 -16.07 10.03 5.74
C GLN A 77 -16.53 11.34 6.38
N ILE A 78 -15.61 12.25 6.69
CA ILE A 78 -15.94 13.58 7.21
C ILE A 78 -16.77 14.35 6.17
N ILE A 79 -16.37 14.34 4.89
CA ILE A 79 -17.09 15.03 3.82
C ILE A 79 -18.52 14.48 3.67
N ILE A 80 -18.71 13.16 3.74
CA ILE A 80 -20.04 12.52 3.68
C ILE A 80 -20.90 12.97 4.88
N LEU A 81 -20.34 12.96 6.09
CA LEU A 81 -21.04 13.40 7.31
C LEU A 81 -21.46 14.87 7.22
N LEU A 82 -20.60 15.74 6.69
CA LEU A 82 -20.87 17.17 6.52
C LEU A 82 -21.86 17.45 5.38
N SER A 83 -21.79 16.68 4.29
CA SER A 83 -22.59 16.92 3.09
C SER A 83 -24.06 16.52 3.23
N LYS A 84 -24.44 15.77 4.27
CA LYS A 84 -25.79 15.20 4.48
C LYS A 84 -26.34 14.42 3.27
N LYS A 85 -25.48 14.05 2.31
CA LYS A 85 -25.80 13.32 1.08
C LYS A 85 -25.35 11.87 1.24
N LYS A 86 -26.26 10.94 0.89
CA LYS A 86 -26.17 9.48 1.03
C LYS A 86 -25.89 8.99 2.47
N ARG A 87 -26.43 7.81 2.79
CA ARG A 87 -26.29 7.19 4.12
C ARG A 87 -24.88 6.63 4.25
N PHE A 88 -24.13 7.15 5.20
CA PHE A 88 -22.87 6.57 5.67
C PHE A 88 -23.11 5.12 6.12
N ARG A 89 -22.52 4.16 5.41
CA ARG A 89 -22.65 2.73 5.68
C ARG A 89 -21.43 2.23 6.45
N LEU A 90 -21.53 2.25 7.78
CA LEU A 90 -20.47 1.73 8.66
C LEU A 90 -20.20 0.25 8.43
N ASN A 91 -21.26 -0.53 8.21
CA ASN A 91 -21.14 -1.96 7.95
C ASN A 91 -20.21 -2.24 6.76
N ASP A 92 -20.37 -1.51 5.65
CA ASP A 92 -19.56 -1.71 4.45
C ASP A 92 -18.07 -1.41 4.71
N GLN A 93 -17.77 -0.33 5.42
CA GLN A 93 -16.40 0.05 5.79
C GLN A 93 -15.76 -0.96 6.75
N VAL A 94 -16.49 -1.39 7.79
CA VAL A 94 -16.00 -2.38 8.76
C VAL A 94 -15.73 -3.71 8.06
N THR A 95 -16.62 -4.14 7.16
CA THR A 95 -16.40 -5.33 6.34
C THR A 95 -15.15 -5.17 5.48
N SER A 96 -14.98 -4.06 4.76
CA SER A 96 -13.79 -3.86 3.91
C SER A 96 -12.49 -3.85 4.70
N LEU A 97 -12.47 -3.20 5.87
CA LEU A 97 -11.32 -3.19 6.77
C LEU A 97 -11.03 -4.59 7.32
N SER A 98 -12.07 -5.33 7.70
CA SER A 98 -11.92 -6.70 8.20
C SER A 98 -11.32 -7.62 7.14
N HIS A 99 -11.81 -7.53 5.89
CA HIS A 99 -11.25 -8.24 4.74
C HIS A 99 -9.77 -7.93 4.52
N TRP A 100 -9.36 -6.66 4.64
CA TRP A 100 -7.95 -6.29 4.55
C TRP A 100 -7.10 -6.93 5.64
N ILE A 101 -7.55 -6.92 6.90
CA ILE A 101 -6.81 -7.55 8.01
C ILE A 101 -6.64 -9.06 7.77
N PHE A 102 -7.71 -9.75 7.34
CA PHE A 102 -7.64 -11.18 7.04
C PHE A 102 -6.72 -11.48 5.85
N HIS A 103 -6.83 -10.70 4.76
CA HIS A 103 -5.94 -10.81 3.61
C HIS A 103 -4.48 -10.60 4.00
N GLU A 104 -4.18 -9.58 4.79
CA GLU A 104 -2.83 -9.26 5.24
C GLU A 104 -2.25 -10.36 6.14
N THR A 105 -3.08 -10.95 7.01
CA THR A 105 -2.68 -12.10 7.83
C THR A 105 -2.29 -13.29 6.94
N GLY A 106 -3.09 -13.57 5.90
CA GLY A 106 -2.77 -14.60 4.90
C GLY A 106 -1.45 -14.33 4.18
N ARG A 107 -1.20 -13.07 3.80
CA ARG A 107 0.04 -12.66 3.11
C ARG A 107 1.29 -13.11 3.87
N VAL A 108 1.33 -12.90 5.19
CA VAL A 108 2.49 -13.28 6.02
C VAL A 108 2.78 -14.78 5.96
N VAL A 109 1.75 -15.62 5.92
CA VAL A 109 1.90 -17.09 5.89
C VAL A 109 2.36 -17.58 4.51
N PHE A 110 1.85 -16.96 3.45
CA PHE A 110 1.89 -17.53 2.11
C PHE A 110 2.98 -16.95 1.21
N ARG A 111 3.44 -15.71 1.47
CA ARG A 111 4.39 -15.00 0.62
C ARG A 111 5.72 -15.72 0.45
N GLY A 112 6.17 -16.45 1.47
CA GLY A 112 7.40 -17.24 1.41
C GLY A 112 7.32 -18.36 0.37
N GLY A 113 6.17 -19.04 0.27
CA GLY A 113 5.94 -20.11 -0.70
C GLY A 113 5.93 -19.60 -2.14
N GLU A 114 5.29 -18.45 -2.38
CA GLU A 114 5.28 -17.79 -3.68
C GLU A 114 6.68 -17.38 -4.13
N TYR A 115 7.47 -16.73 -3.27
CA TYR A 115 8.84 -16.35 -3.60
C TYR A 115 9.71 -17.58 -3.85
N TYR A 116 9.54 -18.63 -3.05
CA TYR A 116 10.26 -19.88 -3.27
C TYR A 116 9.92 -20.50 -4.63
N ALA A 117 8.63 -20.59 -4.96
CA ALA A 117 8.18 -21.10 -6.26
C ALA A 117 8.74 -20.27 -7.43
N TYR A 118 8.69 -18.94 -7.31
CA TYR A 118 9.29 -18.03 -8.29
C TYR A 118 10.79 -18.30 -8.46
N MET A 119 11.56 -18.39 -7.37
CA MET A 119 13.00 -18.66 -7.43
C MET A 119 13.30 -20.00 -8.09
N VAL A 120 12.58 -21.07 -7.75
CA VAL A 120 12.77 -22.40 -8.36
C VAL A 120 12.47 -22.36 -9.86
N ILE A 121 11.41 -21.67 -10.27
CA ILE A 121 11.06 -21.53 -11.68
C ILE A 121 12.12 -20.72 -12.41
N TYR A 122 12.53 -19.60 -11.84
CA TYR A 122 13.52 -18.70 -12.43
C TYR A 122 14.88 -19.40 -12.60
N GLU A 123 15.39 -20.08 -11.58
CA GLU A 123 16.70 -20.75 -11.64
C GLU A 123 16.70 -21.95 -12.60
N ARG A 124 15.58 -22.67 -12.74
CA ARG A 124 15.52 -23.89 -13.56
C ARG A 124 15.06 -23.67 -15.00
N TYR A 125 14.18 -22.71 -15.24
CA TYR A 125 13.49 -22.54 -16.53
C TYR A 125 13.75 -21.20 -17.22
N ARG A 126 14.67 -20.38 -16.70
CA ARG A 126 15.10 -19.16 -17.39
C ARG A 126 15.98 -19.50 -18.60
N TRP A 127 15.39 -19.37 -19.80
CA TRP A 127 16.12 -19.57 -21.05
C TRP A 127 16.94 -18.34 -21.49
N TRP A 128 16.51 -17.13 -21.12
CA TRP A 128 17.18 -15.89 -21.53
C TRP A 128 17.29 -14.88 -20.37
N SER A 129 18.40 -14.13 -20.35
CA SER A 129 18.46 -12.85 -19.63
C SER A 129 17.96 -11.74 -20.51
N LEU A 130 16.99 -11.00 -19.99
CA LEU A 130 16.65 -9.70 -20.54
C LEU A 130 17.62 -8.65 -19.95
N PRO A 131 18.37 -7.91 -20.78
CA PRO A 131 19.30 -6.90 -20.30
C PRO A 131 18.54 -5.70 -19.72
N TRP A 132 18.97 -5.25 -18.53
CA TRP A 132 18.36 -4.15 -17.79
C TRP A 132 18.33 -2.83 -18.57
N GLU A 133 19.43 -2.50 -19.25
CA GLU A 133 19.62 -1.25 -20.00
C GLU A 133 18.83 -1.19 -21.32
N SER A 134 18.18 -2.28 -21.73
CA SER A 134 17.44 -2.33 -22.98
C SER A 134 16.01 -1.84 -22.79
N ALA A 135 15.63 -0.78 -23.49
CA ALA A 135 14.24 -0.30 -23.53
C ALA A 135 13.26 -1.39 -23.97
N TRP A 136 13.68 -2.30 -24.88
CA TRP A 136 12.84 -3.41 -25.34
C TRP A 136 12.50 -4.40 -24.23
N THR A 137 13.42 -4.65 -23.28
CA THR A 137 13.14 -5.47 -22.09
C THR A 137 11.91 -4.93 -21.35
N TRP A 138 11.88 -3.63 -21.11
CA TRP A 138 10.81 -2.97 -20.38
C TRP A 138 9.50 -2.92 -21.17
N CYS A 139 9.55 -2.57 -22.46
CA CYS A 139 8.35 -2.53 -23.30
C CYS A 139 7.69 -3.92 -23.40
N ILE A 140 8.48 -4.97 -23.67
CA ILE A 140 7.96 -6.34 -23.76
C ILE A 140 7.43 -6.80 -22.40
N THR A 141 8.14 -6.50 -21.31
CA THR A 141 7.69 -6.85 -19.96
C THR A 141 6.38 -6.15 -19.61
N ALA A 142 6.25 -4.85 -19.90
CA ALA A 142 5.02 -4.10 -19.65
C ALA A 142 3.82 -4.70 -20.39
N VAL A 143 3.96 -4.98 -21.68
CA VAL A 143 2.91 -5.60 -22.50
C VAL A 143 2.59 -7.02 -22.02
N GLY A 144 3.62 -7.82 -21.70
CA GLY A 144 3.45 -9.19 -21.24
C GLY A 144 2.75 -9.27 -19.88
N VAL A 145 3.11 -8.39 -18.94
CA VAL A 145 2.46 -8.30 -17.63
C VAL A 145 1.00 -7.86 -17.80
N ASP A 146 0.72 -6.84 -18.61
CA ASP A 146 -0.64 -6.36 -18.86
C ASP A 146 -1.52 -7.43 -19.52
N PHE A 147 -0.98 -8.16 -20.49
CA PHE A 147 -1.65 -9.29 -21.12
C PHE A 147 -1.99 -10.40 -20.11
N CYS A 148 -1.01 -10.83 -19.31
CA CYS A 148 -1.22 -11.83 -18.27
C CYS A 148 -2.27 -11.36 -17.25
N TYR A 149 -2.19 -10.11 -16.82
CA TYR A 149 -3.15 -9.49 -15.92
C TYR A 149 -4.56 -9.53 -16.48
N TYR A 150 -4.75 -9.13 -17.75
CA TYR A 150 -6.04 -9.21 -18.43
C TYR A 150 -6.63 -10.62 -18.41
N TRP A 151 -5.84 -11.64 -18.73
CA TRP A 151 -6.35 -13.02 -18.81
C TRP A 151 -6.72 -13.60 -17.46
N VAL A 152 -5.95 -13.31 -16.41
CA VAL A 152 -6.32 -13.73 -15.05
C VAL A 152 -7.56 -12.97 -14.59
N HIS A 153 -7.64 -11.67 -14.85
CA HIS A 153 -8.83 -10.89 -14.54
C HIS A 153 -10.08 -11.41 -15.26
N ARG A 154 -9.97 -11.71 -16.57
CA ARG A 154 -11.04 -12.36 -17.34
C ARG A 154 -11.42 -13.72 -16.75
N SER A 155 -10.43 -14.55 -16.40
CA SER A 155 -10.67 -15.86 -15.78
C SER A 155 -11.37 -15.75 -14.43
N ASN A 156 -11.07 -14.70 -13.67
CA ASN A 156 -11.78 -14.34 -12.44
C ASN A 156 -13.26 -14.02 -12.65
N HIS A 157 -13.66 -13.63 -13.86
CA HIS A 157 -15.06 -13.41 -14.23
C HIS A 157 -15.74 -14.60 -14.92
N GLU A 158 -14.98 -15.57 -15.45
CA GLU A 158 -15.53 -16.68 -16.24
C GLU A 158 -15.49 -18.04 -15.53
N VAL A 159 -14.56 -18.26 -14.59
CA VAL A 159 -14.41 -19.55 -13.89
C VAL A 159 -15.05 -19.48 -12.50
N HIS A 160 -16.00 -20.37 -12.19
CA HIS A 160 -16.79 -20.31 -10.94
C HIS A 160 -15.94 -20.22 -9.65
N PHE A 161 -14.87 -21.01 -9.54
CA PHE A 161 -13.99 -20.97 -8.37
C PHE A 161 -13.29 -19.60 -8.23
N LEU A 162 -12.79 -19.06 -9.34
CA LEU A 162 -12.12 -17.77 -9.39
C LEU A 162 -13.11 -16.61 -9.18
N TRP A 163 -14.33 -16.74 -9.70
CA TRP A 163 -15.42 -15.81 -9.42
C TRP A 163 -15.81 -15.79 -7.94
N ALA A 164 -15.88 -16.97 -7.31
CA ALA A 164 -16.28 -17.08 -5.91
C ALA A 164 -15.40 -16.24 -4.98
N GLN A 165 -14.09 -16.19 -5.26
CA GLN A 165 -13.15 -15.32 -4.54
C GLN A 165 -13.20 -13.87 -5.06
N HIS A 166 -13.31 -13.65 -6.37
CA HIS A 166 -13.21 -12.32 -6.97
C HIS A 166 -14.43 -11.43 -6.70
N GLN A 167 -15.64 -12.00 -6.64
CA GLN A 167 -16.88 -11.27 -6.40
C GLN A 167 -16.88 -10.52 -5.05
N VAL A 168 -16.04 -10.95 -4.10
CA VAL A 168 -15.89 -10.30 -2.79
C VAL A 168 -15.51 -8.83 -2.97
N HIS A 169 -14.59 -8.53 -3.88
CA HIS A 169 -14.17 -7.16 -4.20
C HIS A 169 -15.33 -6.35 -4.83
N HIS A 170 -16.14 -6.98 -5.67
CA HIS A 170 -17.31 -6.36 -6.33
C HIS A 170 -18.58 -6.32 -5.46
N SER A 171 -18.52 -6.82 -4.22
CA SER A 171 -19.72 -6.96 -3.37
C SER A 171 -20.25 -5.66 -2.79
N SER A 172 -19.48 -4.57 -2.82
CA SER A 172 -19.95 -3.29 -2.30
C SER A 172 -20.94 -2.63 -3.27
N GLU A 173 -22.08 -2.23 -2.74
CA GLU A 173 -23.08 -1.45 -3.46
C GLU A 173 -22.67 0.03 -3.67
N GLN A 174 -21.64 0.49 -2.95
CA GLN A 174 -21.24 1.90 -2.93
C GLN A 174 -19.78 2.06 -3.33
N PHE A 175 -19.53 2.94 -4.29
CA PHE A 175 -18.17 3.37 -4.59
C PHE A 175 -17.67 4.31 -3.49
N ASN A 176 -16.71 3.85 -2.69
CA ASN A 176 -15.99 4.62 -1.66
C ASN A 176 -14.53 4.13 -1.57
N LEU A 177 -13.64 4.91 -0.94
CA LEU A 177 -12.22 4.59 -0.86
C LEU A 177 -11.94 3.32 -0.03
N ALA A 178 -12.74 3.07 1.01
CA ALA A 178 -12.56 1.89 1.85
C ALA A 178 -12.85 0.57 1.10
N VAL A 179 -13.66 0.58 0.04
CA VAL A 179 -13.91 -0.61 -0.81
C VAL A 179 -12.63 -1.09 -1.51
N GLY A 180 -11.65 -0.22 -1.75
CA GLY A 180 -10.34 -0.63 -2.27
C GLY A 180 -9.62 -1.64 -1.37
N LEU A 181 -9.93 -1.64 -0.06
CA LEU A 181 -9.39 -2.57 0.93
C LEU A 181 -10.10 -3.94 0.93
N ARG A 182 -11.26 -4.06 0.25
CA ARG A 182 -12.05 -5.30 0.24
C ARG A 182 -11.46 -6.30 -0.74
N GLN A 183 -10.55 -7.12 -0.25
CA GLN A 183 -9.98 -8.24 -0.99
C GLN A 183 -10.39 -9.57 -0.36
N SER A 184 -10.41 -10.64 -1.16
CA SER A 184 -10.57 -11.99 -0.66
C SER A 184 -9.27 -12.47 -0.01
N VAL A 185 -9.32 -13.46 0.89
CA VAL A 185 -8.09 -14.03 1.49
C VAL A 185 -7.22 -14.73 0.43
N LEU A 186 -7.84 -15.25 -0.63
CA LEU A 186 -7.17 -15.93 -1.74
C LEU A 186 -6.75 -14.97 -2.86
N GLN A 187 -7.01 -13.67 -2.71
CA GLN A 187 -6.75 -12.67 -3.75
C GLN A 187 -5.31 -12.76 -4.26
N HIS A 188 -4.33 -12.90 -3.37
CA HIS A 188 -2.91 -12.94 -3.73
C HIS A 188 -2.50 -14.18 -4.56
N TRP A 189 -3.30 -15.24 -4.52
CA TRP A 189 -3.06 -16.50 -5.24
C TRP A 189 -3.88 -16.61 -6.52
N CYS A 190 -5.07 -16.02 -6.51
CA CYS A 190 -6.04 -16.08 -7.59
C CYS A 190 -6.08 -14.79 -8.42
N ASN A 191 -5.18 -13.85 -8.14
CA ASN A 191 -4.96 -12.64 -8.91
C ASN A 191 -3.45 -12.39 -9.04
N PHE A 192 -3.05 -11.61 -10.04
CA PHE A 192 -1.66 -11.15 -10.19
C PHE A 192 -1.30 -10.07 -9.17
#